data_AF-A0A078F646-F1
#
_entry.id   AF-A0A078F646-F1
#
_cell.length_a   1.000
_cell.length_b   1.000
_cell.length_c   1.000
_cell.angle_alpha   90.00
_cell.angle_beta   90.00
_cell.angle_gamma   90.00
#
_symmetry.space_group_name_H-M   'P 1'
#
loop_
_entity.id
_entity.type
_entity.pdbx_description
1 polymer ?
#
loop_
_entity_poly.entity_id
_entity_poly.type
_entity_poly.pdbx_seq_one_letter_code
_entity_poly.pdbx_strand_id
1 'polypeptide(L)'
;MIVPSSCLLCDRANESRSHLFFDCLVYAEVWTSFFTHPTLHPPHSFDGILTWVLTASPHPKVKFICKLLLQAVCYVLWRERNLRLHNSTSRSAHLLIKEIQVIMKAKLIGMDRRPVQPTQRSQSFQESHLVTWFTYFQP
;
A
#
# COMPACT_ATOMS: atom_id res chain seq x y z
N MET A 1 -14.67 -23.09 -14.08
CA MET A 1 -13.72 -22.64 -13.05
C MET A 1 -14.47 -22.57 -11.73
N ILE A 2 -14.04 -23.35 -10.73
CA ILE A 2 -14.67 -23.34 -9.41
C ILE A 2 -13.82 -22.41 -8.54
N VAL A 3 -14.42 -21.38 -7.96
CA VAL A 3 -13.75 -20.49 -7.02
C VAL A 3 -13.92 -21.09 -5.62
N PRO A 4 -12.83 -21.46 -4.91
CA PRO A 4 -12.93 -21.96 -3.55
C PRO A 4 -13.60 -20.93 -2.63
N SER A 5 -14.33 -21.41 -1.62
CA SER A 5 -14.81 -20.55 -0.55
C SER A 5 -13.68 -20.09 0.37
N SER A 6 -12.58 -20.85 0.46
CA SER A 6 -11.40 -20.46 1.25
C SER A 6 -10.62 -19.34 0.57
N CYS A 7 -9.99 -18.50 1.39
CA CYS A 7 -9.13 -17.41 0.94
C CYS A 7 -7.91 -17.96 0.20
N LEU A 8 -7.77 -17.60 -1.07
CA LEU A 8 -6.65 -18.05 -1.90
C LEU A 8 -5.29 -17.50 -1.45
N LEU A 9 -5.26 -16.47 -0.60
CA LEU A 9 -4.01 -15.92 -0.09
C LEU A 9 -3.44 -16.70 1.11
N CYS A 10 -4.27 -17.07 2.09
CA CYS A 10 -3.80 -17.69 3.33
C CYS A 10 -4.36 -19.10 3.60
N ASP A 11 -5.45 -19.49 2.94
CA ASP A 11 -6.15 -20.77 3.13
C ASP A 11 -6.57 -21.04 4.60
N ARG A 12 -6.83 -19.99 5.38
CA ARG A 12 -7.20 -20.09 6.81
C ARG A 12 -8.66 -19.78 7.13
N ALA A 13 -9.36 -19.07 6.25
CA ALA A 13 -10.74 -18.63 6.48
C ALA A 13 -11.48 -18.52 5.14
N ASN A 14 -12.81 -18.41 5.20
CA ASN A 14 -13.61 -18.11 4.02
C ASN A 14 -13.26 -16.73 3.48
N GLU A 15 -13.15 -16.63 2.16
CA GLU A 15 -12.83 -15.38 1.51
C GLU A 15 -14.01 -14.41 1.61
N SER A 16 -13.70 -13.20 2.07
CA SER A 16 -14.58 -12.04 2.00
C SER A 16 -13.72 -10.83 1.70
N ARG A 17 -14.34 -9.70 1.33
CA ARG A 17 -13.62 -8.43 1.16
C ARG A 17 -12.86 -8.04 2.43
N SER A 18 -13.50 -8.17 3.59
CA SER A 18 -12.89 -7.86 4.88
C SER A 18 -11.70 -8.77 5.15
N HIS A 19 -11.86 -10.08 4.93
CA HIS A 19 -10.77 -11.00 5.12
C HIS A 19 -9.61 -10.73 4.16
N LEU A 20 -9.86 -10.64 2.85
CA LEU A 20 -8.83 -10.48 1.83
C LEU A 20 -7.93 -9.27 2.06
N PHE A 21 -8.51 -8.17 2.55
CA PHE A 21 -7.84 -6.88 2.62
C PHE A 21 -7.60 -6.37 4.05
N PHE A 22 -8.03 -7.07 5.11
CA PHE A 22 -7.90 -6.57 6.50
C PHE A 22 -7.58 -7.66 7.52
N ASP A 23 -8.11 -8.88 7.35
CA ASP A 23 -7.91 -9.98 8.32
C ASP A 23 -6.96 -11.08 7.82
N CYS A 24 -6.60 -11.07 6.53
CA CYS A 24 -5.73 -12.08 5.93
C CYS A 24 -4.30 -11.94 6.45
N LEU A 25 -3.67 -13.05 6.84
CA LEU A 25 -2.28 -13.06 7.31
C LEU A 25 -1.30 -12.49 6.28
N VAL A 26 -1.52 -12.76 4.98
CA VAL A 26 -0.69 -12.20 3.90
C VAL A 26 -0.90 -10.69 3.80
N TYR A 27 -2.14 -10.20 3.95
CA TYR A 27 -2.39 -8.76 4.02
C TYR A 27 -1.68 -8.14 5.22
N ALA A 28 -1.81 -8.73 6.41
CA ALA A 28 -1.22 -8.20 7.64
C ALA A 28 0.31 -8.11 7.54
N GLU A 29 0.97 -9.15 7.02
CA GLU A 29 2.42 -9.15 6.79
C GLU A 29 2.83 -8.06 5.79
N VAL A 30 2.14 -7.96 4.65
CA VAL A 30 2.44 -6.94 3.64
C VAL A 30 2.20 -5.54 4.20
N TRP A 31 1.06 -5.28 4.83
CA TRP A 31 0.66 -3.97 5.33
C TRP A 31 1.61 -3.48 6.43
N THR A 32 1.84 -4.30 7.46
CA THR A 32 2.70 -3.92 8.59
C THR A 32 4.16 -3.66 8.19
N SER A 33 4.66 -4.32 7.13
CA SER A 33 6.02 -4.10 6.63
C SER A 33 6.31 -2.64 6.19
N PHE A 34 5.28 -1.87 5.86
CA PHE A 34 5.42 -0.46 5.43
C PHE A 34 5.21 0.56 6.55
N PHE A 35 4.78 0.14 7.74
CA PHE A 35 4.48 1.02 8.87
C PHE A 35 5.33 0.69 10.08
N THR A 36 6.65 0.70 9.87
CA THR A 36 7.65 0.53 10.93
C THR A 36 8.04 1.85 11.60
N HIS A 37 7.74 2.99 10.96
CA HIS A 37 8.06 4.30 11.50
C HIS A 37 7.18 4.63 12.73
N PRO A 38 7.76 5.06 13.86
CA PRO A 38 7.07 5.18 15.15
C PRO A 38 5.98 6.26 15.22
N THR A 39 5.81 7.04 14.17
CA THR A 39 4.74 8.06 14.09
C THR A 39 3.53 7.59 13.31
N LEU A 40 3.57 6.41 12.69
CA LEU A 40 2.51 5.88 11.83
C LEU A 40 1.93 4.61 12.44
N HIS A 41 0.70 4.71 12.94
CA HIS A 41 -0.01 3.60 13.60
C HIS A 41 -1.31 3.30 12.87
N PRO A 42 -1.28 2.53 11.77
CA PRO A 42 -2.51 2.17 11.08
C PRO A 42 -3.36 1.22 11.94
N PRO A 43 -4.69 1.39 11.96
CA PRO A 43 -5.59 0.42 12.59
C PRO A 43 -5.66 -0.87 11.76
N HIS A 44 -6.24 -1.92 12.34
CA HIS A 44 -6.39 -3.22 11.67
C HIS A 44 -7.75 -3.43 10.97
N SER A 45 -8.74 -2.57 11.23
CA SER A 45 -10.07 -2.69 10.63
C SER A 45 -10.19 -1.91 9.32
N PHE A 46 -11.08 -2.38 8.43
CA PHE A 46 -11.38 -1.72 7.16
C PHE A 46 -11.76 -0.25 7.34
N ASP A 47 -12.80 0.02 8.14
CA ASP A 47 -13.33 1.37 8.32
C ASP A 47 -12.33 2.27 9.05
N GLY A 48 -11.56 1.68 9.97
CA GLY A 48 -10.46 2.37 10.65
C GLY A 48 -9.40 2.84 9.66
N ILE A 49 -8.95 1.98 8.75
CA ILE A 49 -7.89 2.30 7.80
C ILE A 49 -8.35 3.39 6.83
N LEU A 50 -9.59 3.29 6.31
CA LEU A 50 -10.15 4.29 5.41
C LEU A 50 -10.19 5.69 6.05
N THR A 51 -10.54 5.76 7.33
CA THR A 51 -10.53 7.03 8.08
C THR A 51 -9.10 7.48 8.37
N TRP A 52 -8.25 6.55 8.81
CA TRP A 52 -6.88 6.84 9.21
C TRP A 52 -6.02 7.38 8.07
N VAL A 53 -6.11 6.86 6.84
CA VAL A 53 -5.30 7.38 5.72
C VAL A 53 -5.59 8.86 5.39
N LEU A 54 -6.73 9.40 5.84
CA LEU A 54 -7.08 10.81 5.71
C LEU A 54 -6.39 11.68 6.77
N THR A 55 -6.04 11.12 7.91
CA THR A 55 -5.51 11.82 9.10
C THR A 55 -4.15 11.29 9.58
N ALA A 56 -3.54 10.36 8.85
CA ALA A 56 -2.34 9.61 9.26
C ALA A 56 -1.12 10.45 9.68
N SER A 57 -1.03 11.69 9.19
CA SER A 57 0.06 12.61 9.53
C SER A 57 -0.37 14.06 9.33
N PRO A 58 0.17 15.03 10.10
CA PRO A 58 0.04 16.45 9.75
C PRO A 58 0.68 16.75 8.39
N HIS A 59 1.69 15.98 7.97
CA HIS A 59 2.40 16.21 6.71
C HIS A 59 1.56 15.78 5.50
N PRO A 60 1.21 16.69 4.57
CA PRO A 60 0.35 16.37 3.43
C PRO A 60 0.90 15.26 2.53
N LYS A 61 2.22 15.21 2.32
CA LYS A 61 2.86 14.19 1.47
C LYS A 61 2.83 12.81 2.12
N VAL A 62 2.97 12.71 3.43
CA VAL A 62 2.86 11.44 4.16
C VAL A 62 1.44 10.89 4.02
N LYS A 63 0.40 11.72 4.27
CA LYS A 63 -1.01 11.31 4.05
C LYS A 63 -1.26 10.86 2.62
N PHE A 64 -0.72 11.58 1.65
CA PHE A 64 -0.86 11.22 0.25
C PHE A 64 -0.20 9.88 -0.07
N ILE A 65 1.01 9.63 0.43
CA ILE A 65 1.71 8.35 0.29
C ILE A 65 0.93 7.23 0.98
N CYS A 66 0.36 7.44 2.18
CA CYS A 66 -0.49 6.43 2.84
C CYS A 66 -1.69 6.02 1.96
N LYS A 67 -2.36 6.99 1.33
CA LYS A 67 -3.49 6.72 0.40
C LYS A 67 -3.04 5.91 -0.81
N LEU A 68 -1.93 6.30 -1.42
CA LEU A 68 -1.37 5.59 -2.57
C LEU A 68 -0.92 4.17 -2.21
N LEU A 69 -0.31 4.01 -1.03
CA LEU A 69 0.16 2.73 -0.54
C LEU A 69 -1.01 1.78 -0.29
N LEU A 70 -2.09 2.25 0.33
CA LEU A 70 -3.32 1.47 0.49
C LEU A 70 -3.86 0.98 -0.86
N GLN A 71 -3.91 1.85 -1.87
CA GLN A 71 -4.32 1.47 -3.23
C GLN A 71 -3.38 0.43 -3.85
N ALA A 72 -2.06 0.62 -3.69
CA ALA A 72 -1.07 -0.31 -4.22
C ALA A 72 -1.17 -1.70 -3.58
N VAL A 73 -1.29 -1.76 -2.25
CA VAL A 73 -1.46 -3.01 -1.49
C VAL A 73 -2.73 -3.74 -1.94
N CYS A 74 -3.87 -3.07 -1.97
CA CYS A 74 -5.13 -3.66 -2.43
C CYS A 74 -5.01 -4.20 -3.87
N TYR A 75 -4.40 -3.44 -4.76
CA TYR A 75 -4.20 -3.85 -6.15
C TYR A 75 -3.29 -5.09 -6.29
N VAL A 76 -2.14 -5.09 -5.60
CA VAL A 76 -1.19 -6.21 -5.67
C VAL A 76 -1.77 -7.48 -5.06
N LEU A 77 -2.47 -7.39 -3.93
CA LEU A 77 -3.11 -8.55 -3.30
C LEU A 77 -4.27 -9.11 -4.13
N TRP A 78 -5.08 -8.24 -4.73
CA TRP A 78 -6.12 -8.68 -5.66
C TRP A 78 -5.52 -9.39 -6.88
N ARG A 79 -4.44 -8.84 -7.46
CA ARG A 79 -3.75 -9.47 -8.58
C ARG A 79 -3.13 -10.81 -8.17
N GLU A 80 -2.53 -10.90 -6.99
CA GLU A 80 -2.00 -12.17 -6.46
C GLU A 80 -3.09 -13.22 -6.25
N ARG A 81 -4.23 -12.83 -5.67
CA ARG A 81 -5.39 -13.71 -5.50
C ARG A 81 -5.85 -14.27 -6.86
N ASN A 82 -5.92 -13.43 -7.88
CA ASN A 82 -6.32 -13.86 -9.23
C ASN A 82 -5.26 -14.76 -9.87
N LEU A 83 -3.97 -14.45 -9.68
CA LEU A 83 -2.88 -15.29 -10.16
C LEU A 83 -2.98 -16.71 -9.57
N ARG A 84 -3.26 -16.82 -8.27
CA ARG A 84 -3.44 -18.12 -7.60
C ARG A 84 -4.67 -18.87 -8.12
N LEU A 85 -5.76 -18.16 -8.39
CA LEU A 85 -6.98 -18.75 -8.97
C LEU A 85 -6.73 -19.34 -10.37
N HIS A 86 -5.95 -18.65 -11.20
CA HIS A 86 -5.77 -19.04 -12.61
C HIS A 86 -4.56 -19.92 -12.88
N ASN A 87 -3.48 -19.75 -12.12
CA ASN A 87 -2.18 -20.36 -12.41
C ASN A 87 -1.67 -21.27 -11.28
N SER A 88 -2.38 -21.37 -10.16
CA SER A 88 -1.99 -22.17 -8.98
C SER A 88 -0.59 -21.85 -8.43
N THR A 89 -0.02 -20.70 -8.79
CA THR A 89 1.28 -20.22 -8.29
C THR A 89 1.07 -19.27 -7.13
N SER A 90 1.85 -19.44 -6.07
CA SER A 90 1.81 -18.59 -4.87
C SER A 90 3.14 -17.85 -4.71
N ARG A 91 3.10 -16.52 -4.68
CA ARG A 91 4.26 -15.68 -4.34
C ARG A 91 4.29 -15.42 -2.84
N SER A 92 5.49 -15.38 -2.26
CA SER A 92 5.67 -15.01 -0.85
C SER A 92 5.32 -13.54 -0.62
N ALA A 93 4.92 -13.20 0.60
CA ALA A 93 4.64 -11.81 0.98
C ALA A 93 5.84 -10.89 0.71
N HIS A 94 7.07 -11.36 0.93
CA HIS A 94 8.30 -10.64 0.56
C HIS A 94 8.33 -10.18 -0.90
N LEU A 95 7.94 -11.06 -1.85
CA LEU A 95 7.89 -10.69 -3.27
C LEU A 95 6.79 -9.65 -3.56
N LEU A 96 5.66 -9.75 -2.87
CA LEU A 96 4.57 -8.77 -2.98
C LEU A 96 4.99 -7.40 -2.43
N ILE A 97 5.68 -7.36 -1.29
CA ILE A 97 6.24 -6.15 -0.68
C ILE A 97 7.22 -5.48 -1.66
N LYS A 98 8.15 -6.26 -2.23
CA LYS A 98 9.12 -5.75 -3.21
C LYS A 98 8.43 -5.16 -4.44
N GLU A 99 7.39 -5.82 -4.94
CA GLU A 99 6.61 -5.33 -6.07
C GLU A 99 5.90 -4.00 -5.74
N ILE A 100 5.29 -3.89 -4.56
CA ILE A 100 4.65 -2.66 -4.09
C ILE A 100 5.69 -1.53 -3.96
N GLN A 101 6.87 -1.80 -3.39
CA GLN A 101 7.96 -0.80 -3.31
C GLN A 101 8.36 -0.27 -4.68
N VAL A 102 8.45 -1.14 -5.70
CA VAL A 102 8.77 -0.71 -7.07
C VAL A 102 7.66 0.17 -7.64
N ILE A 103 6.39 -0.23 -7.51
CA ILE A 103 5.23 0.56 -7.96
C ILE A 103 5.23 1.94 -7.29
N MET A 104 5.44 1.99 -5.98
CA MET A 104 5.47 3.23 -5.21
C MET A 104 6.60 4.14 -5.67
N LYS A 105 7.84 3.65 -5.72
CA LYS A 105 8.99 4.46 -6.16
C LYS A 105 8.80 5.00 -7.58
N ALA A 106 8.35 4.18 -8.52
CA ALA A 106 8.10 4.62 -9.89
C ALA A 106 7.06 5.75 -9.94
N LYS A 107 5.97 5.61 -9.18
CA LYS A 107 4.90 6.62 -9.11
C LYS A 107 5.37 7.92 -8.46
N LEU A 108 6.13 7.85 -7.38
CA LEU A 108 6.64 9.03 -6.66
C LEU A 108 7.73 9.75 -7.46
N ILE A 109 8.65 9.03 -8.12
CA ILE A 109 9.61 9.62 -9.08
C ILE A 109 8.88 10.39 -10.19
N GLY A 110 7.84 9.77 -10.74
CA GLY A 110 7.01 10.40 -11.78
C GLY A 110 6.28 11.65 -11.31
N MET A 111 6.03 11.81 -10.01
CA MET A 111 5.42 13.00 -9.42
C MET A 111 6.44 14.11 -9.19
N ASP A 112 7.62 13.77 -8.67
CA ASP A 112 8.71 14.74 -8.43
C ASP A 112 9.25 15.35 -9.73
N ARG A 113 9.19 14.61 -10.84
CA ARG A 113 9.62 15.09 -12.17
C ARG A 113 8.60 15.97 -12.88
N ARG A 114 7.37 16.13 -12.37
CA ARG A 114 6.37 16.96 -13.05
C ARG A 114 6.79 18.43 -12.99
N PRO A 115 6.95 19.11 -14.13
CA PRO A 115 7.33 20.51 -14.12
C PRO A 115 6.24 21.31 -13.39
N VAL A 116 6.66 22.08 -12.38
CA VAL A 116 5.79 23.02 -11.67
C VAL A 116 5.29 24.04 -12.70
N GLN A 117 3.97 24.18 -12.83
CA GLN A 117 3.40 25.20 -13.71
C GLN A 117 3.88 26.59 -13.27
N PRO A 118 4.28 27.50 -14.20
CA PRO A 118 4.90 28.78 -13.86
C PRO A 118 4.04 29.74 -13.02
N THR A 119 2.75 29.45 -12.85
CA THR A 119 1.75 30.33 -12.22
C THR A 119 1.80 30.36 -10.69
N GLN A 120 2.61 29.52 -10.03
CA GLN A 120 2.82 29.55 -8.57
C GLN A 120 4.30 29.77 -8.23
N ARG A 121 4.81 30.98 -8.51
CA ARG A 121 6.11 31.44 -7.99
C ARG A 121 5.95 31.98 -6.56
N SER A 122 5.84 31.07 -5.62
CA SER A 122 6.38 31.26 -4.28
C SER A 122 7.28 30.05 -4.03
N GLN A 123 8.60 30.30 -3.93
CA GLN A 123 9.63 29.28 -3.72
C GLN A 123 9.47 28.64 -2.34
N SER A 124 8.43 27.83 -2.16
CA SER A 124 8.46 26.79 -1.13
C SER A 124 9.36 25.69 -1.67
N PHE A 125 10.40 25.32 -0.90
CA PHE A 125 11.10 24.06 -1.11
C PHE A 125 10.07 22.93 -1.00
N GLN A 126 9.54 22.48 -2.13
CA GLN A 126 8.62 21.35 -2.19
C GLN A 126 9.44 20.10 -1.89
N GLU A 127 9.41 19.61 -0.64
CA GLU A 127 10.09 18.37 -0.21
C GLU A 127 9.77 17.21 -1.17
N SER A 128 10.77 16.49 -1.68
CA SER A 128 10.53 15.41 -2.65
C SER A 128 9.65 14.30 -2.07
N HIS A 129 8.71 13.76 -2.85
CA HIS A 129 7.90 12.62 -2.44
C HIS A 129 8.76 11.37 -2.18
N LEU A 130 9.85 11.20 -2.94
CA LEU A 130 10.82 10.15 -2.66
C LEU A 130 11.54 10.33 -1.33
N VAL A 131 11.94 11.57 -0.99
CA VAL A 131 12.56 11.84 0.31
C VAL A 131 11.58 11.46 1.43
N THR A 132 10.33 11.91 1.35
CA THR A 132 9.29 11.50 2.31
C THR A 132 9.11 9.97 2.34
N TRP A 133 9.18 9.27 1.20
CA TRP A 133 9.10 7.81 1.15
C TRP A 133 10.21 7.12 1.94
N PHE A 134 11.47 7.50 1.68
CA PHE A 134 12.62 6.91 2.37
C PHE A 134 12.66 7.24 3.86
N THR A 135 12.13 8.38 4.27
CA THR A 135 12.07 8.75 5.69
C THR A 135 11.02 7.95 6.47
N TYR A 136 9.86 7.68 5.88
CA TYR A 136 8.70 7.18 6.64
C TYR A 136 8.27 5.74 6.34
N PHE A 137 8.58 5.20 5.17
CA PHE A 137 7.96 3.95 4.68
C PHE A 137 8.96 2.89 4.21
N GLN A 138 10.24 3.25 4.13
CA GLN A 138 11.30 2.31 3.78
C GLN A 138 12.32 2.29 4.92
N PRO A 139 12.54 1.14 5.58
CA PRO A 139 13.65 1.00 6.51
C PRO A 139 15.01 1.07 5.79
#